data_AF-A0A5N5FRG8-F1
#
_entry.id   AF-A0A5N5FRG8-F1
#
_cell.length_a   1.000
_cell.length_b   1.000
_cell.length_c   1.000
_cell.angle_alpha   90.00
_cell.angle_beta   90.00
_cell.angle_gamma   90.00
#
_symmetry.space_group_name_H-M   'P 1'
#
loop_
_entity.id
_entity.type
_entity.pdbx_description
1 polymer ?
#
loop_
_entity_poly.entity_id
_entity_poly.type
_entity_poly.pdbx_seq_one_letter_code
_entity_poly.pdbx_strand_id
1 'polypeptide(L)' 'MVIGTIFGHRRNHVWLCIQHDHLSTKPTLLLELSVSTHQLVNKMQGVELSVSTHHPPP' A
#
# COMPACT_ATOMS: atom_id res chain seq x y z
N MET A 1 -14.84 -3.48 7.01
CA MET A 1 -13.48 -3.18 7.54
C MET A 1 -12.62 -2.92 6.33
N VAL A 2 -12.08 -1.72 6.16
CA VAL A 2 -11.22 -1.43 5.00
C VAL A 2 -9.82 -1.98 5.28
N ILE A 3 -9.30 -2.83 4.38
CA ILE A 3 -7.93 -3.37 4.41
C ILE A 3 -7.14 -2.77 3.26
N GLY A 4 -5.92 -2.33 3.55
CA GLY A 4 -4.90 -2.01 2.55
C GLY A 4 -3.77 -3.03 2.60
N THR A 5 -3.49 -3.69 1.47
CA THR A 5 -2.39 -4.67 1.33
C THR A 5 -1.35 -4.12 0.37
N ILE A 6 -0.09 -4.07 0.80
CA ILE A 6 1.06 -3.73 -0.05
C ILE A 6 1.80 -5.02 -0.40
N PHE A 7 2.00 -5.27 -1.69
CA PHE A 7 2.77 -6.42 -2.15
C PHE A 7 3.73 -6.04 -3.28
N GLY A 8 4.94 -6.62 -3.23
CA GLY A 8 5.92 -6.53 -4.30
C GLY A 8 5.80 -7.72 -5.24
N HIS A 9 5.82 -7.49 -6.56
CA HIS A 9 5.91 -8.57 -7.54
C HIS A 9 7.38 -8.81 -7.96
N ARG A 10 7.67 -10.01 -8.48
CA ARG A 10 8.95 -10.36 -9.11
C ARG A 10 9.15 -9.54 -10.39
N ARG A 11 9.50 -8.25 -10.25
CA ARG A 11 9.90 -7.28 -11.31
C ARG A 11 10.10 -5.86 -10.77
N ASN A 12 10.25 -5.68 -9.45
CA ASN A 12 10.51 -4.39 -8.81
C ASN A 12 9.31 -3.41 -8.75
N HIS A 13 8.10 -3.88 -9.07
CA HIS A 13 6.87 -3.11 -8.92
C HIS A 13 6.23 -3.37 -7.56
N VAL A 14 5.73 -2.31 -6.96
CA VAL A 14 4.97 -2.35 -5.71
C VAL A 14 3.52 -1.99 -6.01
N TRP A 15 2.61 -2.80 -5.48
CA TRP A 15 1.18 -2.60 -5.64
C TRP A 15 0.51 -2.33 -4.30
N LEU A 16 -0.44 -1.41 -4.29
CA LEU A 16 -1.37 -1.15 -3.19
C LEU A 16 -2.76 -1.64 -3.58
N CYS A 17 -3.29 -2.57 -2.82
CA CYS A 17 -4.64 -3.10 -2.96
C CYS A 17 -5.50 -2.62 -1.79
N ILE A 18 -6.67 -2.03 -2.07
CA ILE A 18 -7.64 -1.64 -1.05
C ILE A 18 -8.90 -2.49 -1.21
N GLN A 19 -9.33 -3.12 -0.12
CA GLN A 19 -10.49 -3.99 -0.04
C GLN A 19 -11.44 -3.48 1.05
N HIS A 20 -12.73 -3.37 0.74
CA HIS A 20 -13.75 -3.01 1.74
C HIS A 20 -14.23 -4.21 2.57
N ASP A 21 -14.14 -5.40 1.99
CA ASP A 21 -14.41 -6.69 2.63
C ASP A 21 -13.21 -7.61 2.42
N HIS A 22 -12.64 -8.09 3.51
CA HIS A 22 -11.51 -9.02 3.55
C HIS A 22 -11.79 -10.38 2.90
N LEU A 23 -13.06 -10.77 2.76
CA LEU A 23 -13.46 -12.00 2.07
C LEU A 23 -13.64 -11.80 0.56
N SER A 24 -13.69 -10.54 0.10
CA SER A 24 -13.84 -10.22 -1.32
C SER A 24 -12.49 -10.31 -2.04
N THR A 25 -12.45 -11.12 -3.08
CA THR A 25 -11.31 -11.20 -4.01
C THR A 25 -11.25 -10.04 -4.99
N LYS A 26 -12.34 -9.26 -5.10
CA LYS A 26 -12.39 -8.07 -5.96
C LYS A 26 -11.93 -6.84 -5.16
N PRO A 27 -10.82 -6.18 -5.56
CA PRO A 27 -10.36 -4.97 -4.90
C PRO A 27 -11.26 -3.78 -5.25
N THR A 28 -11.45 -2.88 -4.30
CA THR A 28 -12.05 -1.57 -4.54
C THR A 28 -11.09 -0.68 -5.34
N LEU A 29 -9.79 -0.80 -5.07
CA LEU A 29 -8.75 -0.05 -5.74
C LEU A 29 -7.46 -0.88 -5.83
N LEU A 30 -6.82 -0.85 -6.99
CA LEU A 30 -5.50 -1.44 -7.21
C LEU A 30 -4.61 -0.39 -7.88
N LEU A 31 -3.53 0.03 -7.21
CA LEU A 31 -2.60 1.06 -7.67
C LEU A 31 -1.18 0.51 -7.73
N GLU A 32 -0.45 0.90 -8.76
CA GLU A 32 1.00 0.72 -8.83
C GLU A 32 1.69 1.93 -8.19
N LEU A 33 2.57 1.70 -7.23
CA LEU A 33 3.33 2.76 -6.57
C LEU A 33 4.62 3.04 -7.34
N SER A 34 4.99 4.32 -7.48
CA SER A 34 6.23 4.76 -8.11
C SER A 34 7.47 4.57 -7.21
N VAL A 35 7.55 3.45 -6.49
CA VAL A 35 8.67 3.07 -5.62
C VAL A 35 9.10 1.64 -5.90
N SER A 36 10.38 1.39 -5.78
CA SER A 36 10.92 0.03 -5.93
C SER A 36 10.62 -0.82 -4.70
N THR A 37 10.50 -2.14 -4.87
CA THR A 37 10.30 -3.05 -3.72
C THR A 37 11.45 -2.94 -2.72
N HIS A 38 12.68 -2.76 -3.20
CA HIS A 38 13.87 -2.57 -2.37
C HIS A 38 13.82 -1.25 -1.58
N GLN A 39 13.45 -0.13 -2.23
CA GLN A 39 13.28 1.15 -1.55
C GLN A 39 12.19 1.09 -0.48
N LEU A 40 11.07 0.42 -0.78
CA LEU A 40 10.01 0.21 0.19
C LEU A 40 10.51 -0.58 1.41
N VAL A 41 11.12 -1.75 1.19
CA VAL A 41 11.62 -2.61 2.28
C VAL A 41 12.62 -1.87 3.15
N ASN A 42 13.54 -1.09 2.57
CA ASN A 42 14.49 -0.30 3.34
C ASN A 42 13.78 0.72 4.26
N LYS A 43 12.72 1.39 3.77
CA LYS A 43 11.92 2.29 4.60
C LYS A 43 11.14 1.54 5.69
N MET A 44 10.60 0.36 5.38
CA MET A 44 9.89 -0.48 6.35
C MET A 44 10.82 -0.99 7.46
N GLN A 45 12.05 -1.38 7.11
CA GLN A 45 13.05 -1.86 8.07
C GLN A 45 13.58 -0.73 8.96
N GLY A 46 13.67 0.50 8.42
CA GLY A 46 14.14 1.68 9.15
C GLY A 46 13.13 2.32 10.10
N VAL A 47 11.93 1.73 10.30
CA VAL A 47 10.80 2.34 11.05
C VAL A 47 10.34 3.69 10.46
N GLU A 48 10.78 4.03 9.24
CA GLU A 48 10.42 5.27 8.53
C GLU A 48 9.26 5.02 7.57
N LEU A 49 8.14 4.54 8.10
CA LEU A 49 6.86 4.51 7.40
C LEU A 49 5.87 5.40 8.13
N SER A 50 5.69 6.62 7.65
CA SER A 50 4.68 7.53 8.18
C SER A 50 3.44 7.49 7.29
N VAL A 51 2.30 7.11 7.88
CA VAL A 51 0.99 7.29 7.25
C VAL A 51 0.49 8.67 7.62
N SER A 52 0.55 9.61 6.68
CA SER A 52 -0.02 10.95 6.89
C SER A 52 -1.53 10.89 6.67
N THR A 53 -2.30 11.27 7.67
CA THR A 53 -3.75 11.45 7.52
C THR A 53 -4.00 12.86 6.96
N HIS A 54 -4.58 12.94 5.77
CA HIS A 54 -5.07 14.22 5.27
C HIS A 54 -6.40 14.53 5.97
N HIS A 55 -6.38 15.39 6.97
CA HIS A 55 -7.60 15.94 7.56
C HIS A 55 -8.12 17.06 6.63
N PRO A 56 -9.29 16.90 6.00
CA PRO A 56 -9.89 18.01 5.26
C PRO A 56 -10.21 19.17 6.23
N PRO A 57 -10.03 20.43 5.80
CA PRO A 57 -10.41 21.58 6.63
C PRO A 57 -11.92 21.57 6.92
N PRO A 58 -12.36 22.16 8.06
CA PRO A 58 -13.74 22.14 8.52
C PRO A 58 -14.72 22.88 7.60
#